data_AF-A0A0Q6T9R9-F1
#
_entry.id   AF-A0A0Q6T9R9-F1
#
_cell.length_a   1.000
_cell.length_b   1.000
_cell.length_c   1.000
_cell.angle_alpha   90.00
_cell.angle_beta   90.00
_cell.angle_gamma   90.00
#
_symmetry.space_group_name_H-M   'P 1'
#
loop_
_entity.id
_entity.type
_entity.pdbx_description
1 polymer ?
#
loop_
_entity_poly.entity_id
_entity_poly.type
_entity_poly.pdbx_seq_one_letter_code
_entity_poly.pdbx_strand_id
1 'polypeptide(L)'
;MATAAPAHQRWRWLAVLLFVALLWGVVEVSGVRQQISLHAVREGFAQHRLWGFAAFTAMFVLANLAHIPGAFFLAAAVLALGPVWGALTTYVAACIACTVTFVVVRALGADALRELDNRLARRLFAKLDAHPVRSVVLLRTVFHSVPALNYTLALSGVRLRDYVIGTLLGLPLPILVITTLFDTLAVWMGWAAH
;
A
#
# COMPACT_ATOMS: atom_id res chain seq x y z
N MET A 1 25.20 -28.63 7.98
CA MET A 1 24.58 -28.57 9.31
C MET A 1 23.58 -27.41 9.29
N ALA A 2 22.32 -27.70 8.99
CA ALA A 2 21.28 -26.68 8.75
C ALA A 2 20.76 -26.16 10.10
N THR A 3 21.02 -24.89 10.41
CA THR A 3 20.51 -24.23 11.60
C THR A 3 19.00 -24.05 11.48
N ALA A 4 18.23 -24.84 12.23
CA ALA A 4 16.79 -24.69 12.31
C ALA A 4 16.45 -23.28 12.82
N ALA A 5 15.74 -22.50 12.01
CA ALA A 5 15.23 -21.18 12.42
C ALA A 5 14.47 -21.32 13.75
N PRO A 6 14.77 -20.46 14.75
CA PRO A 6 14.26 -20.61 16.11
C PRO A 6 12.72 -20.63 16.13
N ALA A 7 12.14 -21.47 16.99
CA ALA A 7 10.69 -21.77 17.03
C ALA A 7 9.77 -20.53 17.11
N HIS A 8 10.28 -19.39 17.61
CA HIS A 8 9.56 -18.12 17.64
C HIS A 8 9.30 -17.52 16.24
N GLN A 9 10.16 -17.78 15.24
CA GLN A 9 9.98 -17.32 13.87
C GLN A 9 8.74 -17.97 13.23
N ARG A 10 8.55 -19.28 13.45
CA ARG A 10 7.44 -20.06 12.86
C ARG A 10 6.07 -19.63 13.38
N TRP A 11 5.96 -19.32 14.68
CA TRP A 11 4.74 -18.79 15.28
C TRP A 11 4.36 -17.40 14.73
N ARG A 12 5.36 -16.55 14.44
CA ARG A 12 5.15 -15.23 13.84
C ARG A 12 4.59 -15.35 12.41
N TRP A 13 5.11 -16.29 11.62
CA TRP A 13 4.56 -16.60 10.30
C TRP A 13 3.14 -17.15 10.38
N LEU A 14 2.87 -18.05 11.32
CA LEU A 14 1.52 -18.56 11.54
C LEU A 14 0.55 -17.45 11.96
N ALA A 15 0.94 -16.56 12.88
CA ALA A 15 0.09 -15.45 13.32
C ALA A 15 -0.22 -14.45 12.19
N VAL A 16 0.74 -14.15 11.31
CA VAL A 16 0.48 -13.28 10.16
C VAL A 16 -0.28 -13.98 9.06
N LEU A 17 0.03 -15.25 8.77
CA LEU A 17 -0.78 -16.04 7.85
C LEU A 17 -2.21 -16.16 8.35
N LEU A 18 -2.41 -16.32 9.66
CA LEU A 18 -3.71 -16.34 10.29
C LEU A 18 -4.38 -14.96 10.24
N PHE A 19 -3.64 -13.87 10.46
CA PHE A 19 -4.17 -12.50 10.35
C PHE A 19 -4.56 -12.16 8.91
N VAL A 20 -3.73 -12.50 7.93
CA VAL A 20 -4.00 -12.33 6.49
C VAL A 20 -5.15 -13.25 6.06
N ALA A 21 -5.18 -14.50 6.49
CA ALA A 21 -6.27 -15.44 6.20
C ALA A 21 -7.58 -15.06 6.89
N LEU A 22 -7.51 -14.50 8.10
CA LEU A 22 -8.67 -13.96 8.82
C LEU A 22 -9.20 -12.74 8.09
N LEU A 23 -8.33 -11.81 7.69
CA LEU A 23 -8.74 -10.64 6.92
C LEU A 23 -9.27 -11.01 5.54
N TRP A 24 -8.65 -11.96 4.86
CA TRP A 24 -9.13 -12.53 3.60
C TRP A 24 -10.48 -13.22 3.78
N GLY A 25 -10.62 -14.04 4.82
CA GLY A 25 -11.86 -14.71 5.18
C GLY A 25 -12.98 -13.73 5.52
N VAL A 26 -12.67 -12.64 6.22
CA VAL A 26 -13.61 -11.54 6.48
C VAL A 26 -14.07 -10.91 5.15
N VAL A 27 -13.17 -10.71 4.18
CA VAL A 27 -13.52 -10.15 2.85
C VAL A 27 -14.39 -11.11 2.01
N GLU A 28 -14.09 -12.41 2.02
CA GLU A 28 -14.89 -13.41 1.28
C GLU A 28 -16.26 -13.62 1.93
N VAL A 29 -16.32 -13.73 3.27
CA VAL A 29 -17.57 -13.97 4.02
C VAL A 29 -18.47 -12.74 4.04
N SER A 30 -17.91 -11.53 3.96
CA SER A 30 -18.70 -10.30 3.85
C SER A 30 -19.33 -10.08 2.46
N GLY A 31 -19.06 -10.93 1.48
CA GLY A 31 -19.59 -10.78 0.12
C GLY A 31 -19.02 -9.59 -0.64
N VAL A 32 -17.94 -8.97 -0.13
CA VAL A 32 -17.39 -7.72 -0.68
C VAL A 32 -16.89 -7.92 -2.10
N ARG A 33 -16.45 -9.13 -2.51
CA ARG A 33 -16.12 -9.44 -3.91
C ARG A 33 -17.26 -9.13 -4.89
N GLN A 34 -18.52 -9.28 -4.49
CA GLN A 34 -19.70 -8.96 -5.30
C GLN A 34 -20.18 -7.51 -5.09
N GLN A 35 -19.73 -6.85 -4.01
CA GLN A 35 -20.04 -5.47 -3.65
C GLN A 35 -18.87 -4.49 -3.84
N ILE A 36 -17.80 -4.86 -4.56
CA ILE A 36 -16.88 -3.89 -5.19
C ILE A 36 -17.65 -3.24 -6.34
N SER A 37 -18.71 -2.54 -5.99
CA SER A 37 -19.51 -1.71 -6.86
C SER A 37 -19.33 -0.28 -6.36
N LEU A 38 -19.30 0.67 -7.29
CA LEU A 38 -19.25 2.11 -6.96
C LEU A 38 -20.31 2.48 -5.90
N HIS A 39 -21.43 1.75 -5.87
CA HIS A 39 -22.53 1.89 -4.94
C HIS A 39 -22.16 1.64 -3.48
N ALA A 40 -21.38 0.59 -3.15
CA ALA A 40 -21.02 0.28 -1.76
C ALA A 40 -20.07 1.33 -1.17
N VAL A 41 -19.14 1.83 -1.99
CA VAL A 41 -18.30 2.98 -1.60
C VAL A 41 -19.20 4.19 -1.35
N ARG A 42 -20.12 4.49 -2.27
CA ARG A 42 -21.01 5.65 -2.16
C ARG A 42 -21.94 5.58 -0.94
N GLU A 43 -22.54 4.43 -0.64
CA GLU A 43 -23.40 4.22 0.52
C GLU A 43 -22.63 4.24 1.85
N GLY A 44 -21.45 3.63 1.90
CA GLY A 44 -20.59 3.67 3.09
C GLY A 44 -20.17 5.09 3.46
N PHE A 45 -19.87 5.93 2.47
CA PHE A 45 -19.60 7.35 2.68
C PHE A 45 -20.87 8.18 2.94
N ALA A 46 -22.03 7.79 2.39
CA ALA A 46 -23.30 8.50 2.56
C ALA A 46 -23.94 8.29 3.94
N GLN A 47 -23.80 7.10 4.53
CA GLN A 47 -24.35 6.82 5.86
C GLN A 47 -23.44 7.35 6.98
N HIS A 48 -22.12 7.07 6.93
CA HIS A 48 -21.15 7.57 7.90
C HIS A 48 -19.75 7.68 7.27
N ARG A 49 -19.30 8.91 6.95
CA ARG A 49 -17.98 9.18 6.32
C ARG A 49 -16.79 8.46 6.97
N LEU A 50 -16.78 8.33 8.29
CA LEU A 50 -15.71 7.65 9.04
C LEU A 50 -15.67 6.14 8.79
N TRP A 51 -16.84 5.48 8.74
CA TRP A 51 -16.93 4.05 8.47
C TRP A 51 -16.59 3.74 7.00
N GLY A 52 -17.06 4.56 6.06
CA GLY A 52 -16.68 4.45 4.64
C GLY A 52 -15.16 4.58 4.45
N PHE A 53 -14.54 5.56 5.09
CA PHE A 53 -13.08 5.74 5.05
C PHE A 53 -12.32 4.58 5.69
N ALA A 54 -12.77 4.09 6.85
CA ALA A 54 -12.15 2.95 7.53
C ALA A 54 -12.22 1.67 6.69
N ALA A 55 -13.39 1.37 6.10
CA ALA A 55 -13.59 0.22 5.22
C ALA A 55 -12.73 0.32 3.94
N PHE A 56 -12.70 1.50 3.31
CA PHE A 56 -11.84 1.75 2.14
C PHE A 56 -10.36 1.55 2.48
N THR A 57 -9.90 2.10 3.61
CA THR A 57 -8.51 1.96 4.07
C THR A 57 -8.15 0.51 4.39
N ALA A 58 -9.04 -0.20 5.08
CA ALA A 58 -8.84 -1.63 5.37
C ALA A 58 -8.70 -2.43 4.07
N MET A 59 -9.59 -2.21 3.10
CA MET A 59 -9.52 -2.86 1.79
C MET A 59 -8.21 -2.52 1.06
N PHE A 60 -7.78 -1.25 1.11
CA PHE A 60 -6.52 -0.82 0.51
C PHE A 60 -5.33 -1.53 1.15
N VAL A 61 -5.30 -1.69 2.48
CA VAL A 61 -4.25 -2.43 3.20
C VAL A 61 -4.18 -3.87 2.69
N LEU A 62 -5.33 -4.54 2.55
CA LEU A 62 -5.41 -5.92 2.08
C LEU A 62 -4.95 -6.05 0.64
N ALA A 63 -5.43 -5.16 -0.23
CA ALA A 63 -5.01 -5.08 -1.61
C ALA A 63 -3.49 -4.89 -1.71
N ASN A 64 -2.91 -3.98 -0.91
CA ASN A 64 -1.48 -3.73 -0.90
C ASN A 64 -0.66 -4.96 -0.43
N LEU A 65 -1.15 -5.71 0.56
CA LEU A 65 -0.55 -6.99 0.99
C LEU A 65 -0.67 -8.07 -0.09
N ALA A 66 -1.79 -8.09 -0.82
CA ALA A 66 -2.03 -8.97 -1.96
C ALA A 66 -1.32 -8.53 -3.25
N HIS A 67 -0.48 -7.49 -3.20
CA HIS A 67 0.20 -6.91 -4.36
C HIS A 67 -0.74 -6.39 -5.46
N ILE A 68 -1.95 -5.98 -5.09
CA ILE A 68 -2.90 -5.32 -6.00
C ILE A 68 -2.49 -3.84 -6.14
N PRO A 69 -2.39 -3.31 -7.37
CA PRO A 69 -2.03 -1.91 -7.60
C PRO A 69 -3.03 -0.92 -6.98
N GLY A 70 -2.52 0.11 -6.28
CA GLY A 70 -3.35 1.15 -5.66
C GLY A 70 -4.10 2.04 -6.65
N ALA A 71 -3.75 2.03 -7.94
CA ALA A 71 -4.41 2.82 -8.98
C ALA A 71 -5.91 2.48 -9.14
N PHE A 72 -6.29 1.21 -8.94
CA PHE A 72 -7.70 0.79 -8.97
C PHE A 72 -8.52 1.46 -7.87
N PHE A 73 -7.95 1.56 -6.66
CA PHE A 73 -8.59 2.22 -5.53
C PHE A 73 -8.68 3.73 -5.73
N LEU A 74 -7.64 4.35 -6.30
CA LEU A 74 -7.66 5.77 -6.65
C LEU A 74 -8.76 6.08 -7.66
N ALA A 75 -8.87 5.30 -8.73
CA ALA A 75 -9.93 5.47 -9.72
C ALA A 75 -11.33 5.34 -9.09
N ALA A 76 -11.55 4.31 -8.27
CA ALA A 76 -12.82 4.12 -7.56
C ALA A 76 -13.15 5.28 -6.62
N ALA A 77 -12.17 5.79 -5.86
CA ALA A 77 -12.35 6.91 -4.94
C ALA A 77 -12.63 8.22 -5.69
N VAL A 78 -11.94 8.48 -6.80
CA VAL A 78 -12.16 9.67 -7.65
C VAL A 78 -13.56 9.63 -8.28
N LEU A 79 -13.99 8.47 -8.78
CA LEU A 79 -15.33 8.31 -9.34
C LEU A 79 -16.44 8.43 -8.28
N ALA A 80 -16.19 7.99 -7.04
CA ALA A 80 -17.19 8.01 -5.97
C ALA A 80 -17.27 9.34 -5.21
N LEU A 81 -16.13 10.01 -5.00
CA LEU A 81 -16.00 11.20 -4.13
C LEU A 81 -15.59 12.47 -4.90
N GLY A 82 -15.34 12.35 -6.20
CA GLY A 82 -14.76 13.40 -7.03
C GLY A 82 -13.23 13.46 -6.95
N PRO A 83 -12.57 14.21 -7.86
CA PRO A 83 -11.12 14.23 -8.01
C PRO A 83 -10.37 14.60 -6.73
N VAL A 84 -10.81 15.66 -6.05
CA VAL A 84 -10.11 16.21 -4.87
C VAL A 84 -10.24 15.28 -3.66
N TRP A 85 -11.47 14.94 -3.28
CA TRP A 85 -11.72 14.11 -2.10
C TRP A 85 -11.33 12.65 -2.33
N GLY A 86 -11.45 12.13 -3.56
CA GLY A 86 -10.98 10.81 -3.95
C GLY A 86 -9.46 10.69 -3.85
N ALA A 87 -8.73 11.68 -4.38
CA ALA A 87 -7.27 11.73 -4.27
C ALA A 87 -6.80 11.85 -2.81
N LEU A 88 -7.42 12.74 -2.01
CA LEU A 88 -7.07 12.91 -0.60
C LEU A 88 -7.34 11.64 0.22
N THR A 89 -8.51 11.03 0.03
CA THR A 89 -8.89 9.78 0.69
C THR A 89 -7.91 8.66 0.34
N THR A 90 -7.59 8.52 -0.95
CA THR A 90 -6.62 7.51 -1.42
C THR A 90 -5.23 7.77 -0.87
N TYR A 91 -4.79 9.03 -0.81
CA TYR A 91 -3.48 9.37 -0.28
C TYR A 91 -3.32 8.96 1.18
N VAL A 92 -4.31 9.29 2.03
CA VAL A 92 -4.27 8.92 3.45
C VAL A 92 -4.34 7.39 3.60
N ALA A 93 -5.25 6.73 2.89
CA ALA A 93 -5.38 5.27 2.90
C ALA A 93 -4.09 4.57 2.44
N ALA A 94 -3.45 5.07 1.38
CA ALA A 94 -2.20 4.53 0.86
C ALA A 94 -1.04 4.71 1.84
N CYS A 95 -0.95 5.85 2.53
CA CYS A 95 0.05 6.06 3.57
C CYS A 95 -0.12 5.07 4.74
N ILE A 96 -1.36 4.85 5.17
CA ILE A 96 -1.69 3.86 6.22
C ILE A 96 -1.35 2.46 5.73
N ALA A 97 -1.83 2.06 4.56
CA ALA A 97 -1.61 0.74 3.97
C ALA A 97 -0.12 0.41 3.82
N CYS A 98 0.66 1.35 3.32
CA CYS A 98 2.11 1.20 3.21
C CYS A 98 2.79 1.07 4.58
N THR A 99 2.39 1.89 5.55
CA THR A 99 2.96 1.83 6.90
C THR A 99 2.66 0.49 7.57
N VAL A 100 1.40 0.03 7.49
CA VAL A 100 0.99 -1.28 8.02
C VAL A 100 1.73 -2.40 7.33
N THR A 101 1.80 -2.39 6.00
CA THR A 101 2.52 -3.41 5.21
C THR A 101 3.99 -3.44 5.58
N PHE A 102 4.63 -2.27 5.71
CA PHE A 102 6.03 -2.17 6.11
C PHE A 102 6.27 -2.77 7.50
N VAL A 103 5.43 -2.45 8.48
CA VAL A 103 5.55 -2.98 9.85
C VAL A 103 5.33 -4.49 9.85
N VAL A 104 4.31 -4.98 9.17
CA VAL A 104 3.99 -6.42 9.07
C VAL A 104 5.14 -7.18 8.42
N VAL A 105 5.62 -6.73 7.26
CA VAL A 105 6.71 -7.40 6.53
C VAL A 105 8.03 -7.33 7.30
N ARG A 106 8.36 -6.20 7.92
CA ARG A 106 9.57 -6.06 8.74
C ARG A 106 9.52 -6.94 9.99
N ALA A 107 8.34 -7.05 10.62
CA ALA A 107 8.15 -7.93 11.78
C ALA A 107 8.29 -9.42 11.40
N LEU A 108 8.06 -9.78 10.14
CA LEU A 108 8.14 -11.14 9.61
C LEU A 108 9.53 -11.54 9.12
N GLY A 109 10.20 -10.65 8.41
CA GLY A 109 11.45 -10.94 7.69
C GLY A 109 12.61 -10.05 8.10
N ALA A 110 12.68 -9.63 9.37
CA ALA A 110 13.70 -8.73 9.90
C ALA A 110 15.07 -8.94 9.23
N ASP A 111 15.56 -7.89 8.56
CA ASP A 111 16.84 -7.82 7.84
C ASP A 111 17.19 -9.00 6.90
N ALA A 112 16.22 -9.83 6.50
CA ALA A 112 16.47 -11.01 5.66
C ALA A 112 17.09 -10.65 4.30
N LEU A 113 16.81 -9.46 3.76
CA LEU A 113 17.46 -8.96 2.55
C LEU A 113 18.91 -8.51 2.77
N ARG A 114 19.29 -8.12 4.00
CA ARG A 114 20.68 -7.76 4.33
C ARG A 114 21.58 -8.99 4.47
N GLU A 115 21.00 -10.14 4.76
CA GLU A 115 21.72 -11.42 4.81
C GLU A 115 22.02 -12.00 3.42
N LEU A 116 21.40 -11.48 2.35
CA LEU A 116 21.73 -11.87 0.99
C LEU A 116 23.09 -11.32 0.56
N ASP A 117 24.05 -12.22 0.33
CA ASP A 117 25.43 -11.91 -0.04
C ASP A 117 25.57 -11.50 -1.53
N ASN A 118 24.78 -10.50 -1.95
CA ASN A 118 24.78 -10.01 -3.33
C ASN A 118 25.39 -8.60 -3.41
N ARG A 119 26.43 -8.43 -4.24
CA ARG A 119 27.19 -7.15 -4.36
C ARG A 119 26.31 -5.98 -4.82
N LEU A 120 25.34 -6.23 -5.68
CA LEU A 120 24.39 -5.21 -6.16
C LEU A 120 23.44 -4.76 -5.04
N ALA A 121 22.91 -5.71 -4.27
CA ALA A 121 22.03 -5.42 -3.13
C ALA A 121 22.75 -4.58 -2.07
N ARG A 122 24.00 -4.93 -1.71
CA ARG A 122 24.82 -4.13 -0.78
C ARG A 122 25.06 -2.70 -1.24
N ARG A 123 25.36 -2.47 -2.53
CA ARG A 123 25.52 -1.12 -3.08
C ARG A 123 24.22 -0.32 -3.05
N LEU A 124 23.09 -0.97 -3.32
CA LEU A 124 21.78 -0.34 -3.29
C LEU A 124 21.37 0.02 -1.85
N PHE A 125 21.60 -0.88 -0.89
CA PHE A 125 21.38 -0.64 0.53
C PHE A 125 22.31 0.42 1.10
N ALA A 126 23.59 0.46 0.71
CA ALA A 126 24.51 1.51 1.15
C ALA A 126 24.05 2.92 0.70
N LYS A 127 23.44 3.05 -0.49
CA LYS A 127 22.83 4.31 -0.93
C LYS A 127 21.55 4.65 -0.15
N LEU A 128 20.73 3.65 0.17
CA LEU A 128 19.56 3.80 1.02
C LEU A 128 19.95 4.25 2.44
N ASP A 129 20.99 3.68 3.04
CA ASP A 129 21.46 4.02 4.38
C ASP A 129 22.07 5.43 4.45
N ALA A 130 22.71 5.89 3.37
CA ALA A 130 23.28 7.24 3.31
C ALA A 130 22.21 8.34 3.27
N HIS A 131 21.07 8.12 2.58
CA HIS A 131 20.00 9.10 2.44
C HIS A 131 18.60 8.43 2.42
N PRO A 132 18.15 7.84 3.54
CA PRO A 132 16.99 6.94 3.56
C PRO A 132 15.70 7.62 3.10
N VAL A 133 15.45 8.86 3.52
CA VAL A 133 14.26 9.61 3.10
C VAL A 133 14.28 9.91 1.60
N ARG A 134 15.38 10.43 1.06
CA ARG A 134 15.47 10.79 -0.38
C ARG A 134 15.32 9.57 -1.28
N SER A 135 15.95 8.47 -0.91
CA SER A 135 15.85 7.22 -1.65
C SER A 135 14.42 6.66 -1.62
N VAL A 136 13.75 6.69 -0.48
CA VAL A 136 12.33 6.28 -0.39
C VAL A 136 11.45 7.20 -1.23
N VAL A 137 11.64 8.53 -1.21
CA VAL A 137 10.89 9.47 -2.07
C VAL A 137 11.08 9.13 -3.54
N LEU A 138 12.32 8.98 -4.02
CA LEU A 138 12.58 8.68 -5.43
C LEU A 138 11.97 7.35 -5.85
N LEU A 139 12.15 6.31 -5.03
CA LEU A 139 11.60 4.99 -5.31
C LEU A 139 10.06 5.03 -5.33
N ARG A 140 9.44 5.75 -4.39
CA ARG A 140 7.99 5.97 -4.35
C ARG A 140 7.48 6.70 -5.57
N THR A 141 8.18 7.73 -6.03
CA THR A 141 7.74 8.52 -7.19
C THR A 141 7.82 7.71 -8.48
N VAL A 142 8.93 6.98 -8.69
CA VAL A 142 9.20 6.26 -9.94
C VAL A 142 8.52 4.89 -9.99
N PHE A 143 8.50 4.16 -8.87
CA PHE A 143 8.00 2.78 -8.79
C PHE A 143 6.75 2.66 -7.92
N HIS A 144 5.89 3.70 -7.88
CA HIS A 144 4.64 3.66 -7.10
C HIS A 144 3.74 2.45 -7.44
N SER A 145 3.84 1.95 -8.68
CA SER A 145 3.05 0.83 -9.20
C SER A 145 3.67 -0.53 -8.95
N VAL A 146 4.80 -0.62 -8.24
CA VAL A 146 5.50 -1.89 -7.95
C VAL A 146 5.27 -2.26 -6.49
N PRO A 147 4.32 -3.16 -6.16
CA PRO A 147 4.02 -3.50 -4.77
C PRO A 147 5.20 -4.21 -4.08
N ALA A 148 6.05 -4.89 -4.86
CA ALA A 148 7.31 -5.47 -4.39
C ALA A 148 8.27 -4.41 -3.79
N LEU A 149 8.12 -3.13 -4.14
CA LEU A 149 8.89 -2.05 -3.53
C LEU A 149 8.58 -1.92 -2.02
N ASN A 150 7.32 -2.11 -1.61
CA ASN A 150 6.95 -2.02 -0.19
C ASN A 150 7.66 -3.11 0.64
N TYR A 151 7.75 -4.31 0.09
CA TYR A 151 8.40 -5.45 0.75
C TYR A 151 9.92 -5.28 0.77
N THR A 152 10.52 -4.86 -0.34
CA THR A 152 11.97 -4.61 -0.40
C THR A 152 12.41 -3.51 0.55
N LEU A 153 11.66 -2.40 0.63
CA LEU A 153 11.94 -1.34 1.60
C LEU A 153 11.76 -1.82 3.06
N ALA A 154 10.74 -2.64 3.34
CA ALA A 154 10.51 -3.19 4.67
C ALA A 154 11.66 -4.10 5.15
N LEU A 155 12.25 -4.85 4.23
CA LEU A 155 13.34 -5.79 4.49
C LEU A 155 14.74 -5.16 4.32
N SER A 156 14.83 -3.94 3.79
CA SER A 156 16.10 -3.22 3.55
C SER A 156 16.77 -2.68 4.82
N GLY A 157 16.07 -2.69 5.96
CA GLY A 157 16.53 -2.16 7.24
C GLY A 157 16.34 -0.65 7.43
N VAL A 158 15.74 0.05 6.47
CA VAL A 158 15.34 1.48 6.61
C VAL A 158 14.50 1.67 7.88
N ARG A 159 14.68 2.77 8.61
CA ARG A 159 13.89 3.05 9.82
C ARG A 159 12.45 3.39 9.44
N LEU A 160 11.47 2.97 10.25
CA LEU A 160 10.05 3.24 10.01
C LEU A 160 9.78 4.74 9.81
N ARG A 161 10.39 5.61 10.62
CA ARG A 161 10.25 7.06 10.49
C ARG A 161 10.67 7.57 9.12
N ASP A 162 11.83 7.14 8.63
CA ASP A 162 12.36 7.60 7.34
C ASP A 162 11.52 7.07 6.17
N TYR A 163 11.02 5.83 6.30
CA TYR A 163 10.06 5.26 5.36
C TYR A 163 8.76 6.04 5.33
N VAL A 164 8.15 6.35 6.49
CA VAL A 164 6.89 7.10 6.57
C VAL A 164 7.07 8.50 5.99
N ILE A 165 8.14 9.22 6.34
CA ILE A 165 8.41 10.56 5.78
C ILE A 165 8.61 10.49 4.26
N GLY A 166 9.41 9.54 3.78
CA GLY A 166 9.63 9.38 2.34
C GLY A 166 8.36 8.96 1.59
N THR A 167 7.47 8.23 2.25
CA THR A 167 6.15 7.85 1.74
C THR A 167 5.23 9.06 1.61
N LEU A 168 5.12 9.86 2.67
CA LEU A 168 4.32 11.08 2.69
C LEU A 168 4.79 12.09 1.64
N LEU A 169 6.09 12.16 1.38
CA LEU A 169 6.63 13.08 0.37
C LEU A 169 6.62 12.49 -1.05
N GLY A 170 6.71 11.17 -1.20
CA GLY A 170 6.83 10.51 -2.51
C GLY A 170 5.52 10.09 -3.15
N LEU A 171 4.44 9.88 -2.38
CA LEU A 171 3.12 9.51 -2.91
C LEU A 171 2.28 10.66 -3.50
N PRO A 172 2.37 11.93 -3.05
CA PRO A 172 1.52 13.00 -3.57
C PRO A 172 1.67 13.21 -5.09
N LEU A 173 2.90 13.16 -5.60
CA LEU A 173 3.18 13.41 -7.02
C LEU A 173 2.59 12.33 -7.94
N PRO A 174 2.80 11.02 -7.70
CA PRO A 174 2.10 9.95 -8.41
C PRO A 174 0.58 10.07 -8.36
N ILE A 175 0.00 10.35 -7.19
CA ILE A 175 -1.46 10.43 -7.03
C ILE A 175 -2.00 11.60 -7.85
N LEU A 176 -1.34 12.76 -7.82
CA LEU A 176 -1.71 13.91 -8.64
C LEU A 176 -1.70 13.54 -10.13
N VAL A 177 -0.61 12.96 -10.63
CA VAL A 177 -0.44 12.58 -12.04
C VAL A 177 -1.50 11.58 -12.49
N ILE A 178 -1.79 10.57 -11.66
CA ILE A 178 -2.81 9.56 -12.00
C ILE A 178 -4.20 10.19 -11.97
N THR A 179 -4.49 11.03 -10.96
CA THR A 179 -5.79 11.70 -10.86
C THR A 179 -6.04 12.60 -12.06
N THR A 180 -5.07 13.41 -12.48
CA THR A 180 -5.22 14.28 -13.66
C THR A 180 -5.29 13.50 -14.96
N LEU A 181 -4.56 12.38 -15.07
CA LEU A 181 -4.69 11.48 -16.21
C LEU A 181 -6.10 10.90 -16.31
N PHE A 182 -6.65 10.39 -15.20
CA PHE A 182 -8.01 9.85 -15.17
C PHE A 182 -9.07 10.92 -15.44
N ASP A 183 -8.90 12.13 -14.91
CA ASP A 183 -9.80 13.26 -15.16
C ASP A 183 -9.81 13.63 -16.65
N THR A 184 -8.62 13.75 -17.26
CA THR A 184 -8.47 14.03 -18.70
C THR A 184 -9.10 12.93 -19.56
N LEU A 185 -8.87 11.65 -19.19
CA LEU A 185 -9.45 10.50 -19.89
C LEU A 185 -10.98 10.47 -19.76
N ALA A 186 -11.52 10.76 -18.58
CA ALA A 186 -12.95 10.79 -18.34
C ALA A 186 -13.65 11.88 -19.18
N VAL A 187 -13.02 13.05 -19.32
CA VAL A 187 -13.48 14.12 -20.22
C VAL A 187 -13.43 13.67 -21.68
N TRP A 188 -12.31 13.06 -22.10
CA TRP A 188 -12.12 12.64 -23.49
C TRP A 188 -13.06 11.50 -23.92
N MET A 189 -13.40 10.60 -23.00
CA MET A 189 -14.34 9.49 -23.22
C MET A 189 -15.82 9.90 -23.03
N GLY A 190 -16.11 11.15 -22.68
CA GLY A 190 -17.48 11.65 -22.49
C GLY A 190 -18.17 11.12 -21.23
N TRP A 191 -17.41 10.62 -20.24
CA TRP A 191 -17.95 10.12 -18.96
C TRP A 191 -18.13 11.22 -17.92
N ALA A 192 -17.53 12.39 -18.12
CA ALA A 192 -17.73 13.56 -17.28
C ALA A 192 -19.02 14.31 -17.66
N ALA A 193 -20.16 13.85 -17.15
CA ALA A 193 -21.38 14.66 -17.12
C ALA A 193 -21.42 15.43 -15.79
N HIS A 194 -21.11 16.73 -15.87
CA HIS A 194 -21.37 17.85 -14.94
C HIS A 194 -21.37 17.59 -13.43
#